data_AF-A0A1C3KI07-F1
#
_entry.id   AF-A0A1C3KI07-F1
#
_cell.length_a   1.000
_cell.length_b   1.000
_cell.length_c   1.000
_cell.angle_alpha   90.00
_cell.angle_beta   90.00
_cell.angle_gamma   90.00
#
_symmetry.space_group_name_H-M   'P 1'
#
loop_
_entity.id
_entity.type
_entity.pdbx_description
1 polymer ?
#
loop_
_entity_poly.entity_id
_entity_poly.type
_entity_poly.pdbx_seq_one_letter_code
_entity_poly.pdbx_strand_id
1 'polypeptide(L)'
;MTYENEAYDVFTDIYEYQILESFRKNDGAGLQIDLLCNKLGSKYTDFQQHIIKLCKQYMNLCEQYNVYRVIILNSKNKTCDIMNYWLNNDVRELENDKVLNSDFYHHLTELIKQDSNISDCSINLHLIKNDEFDKLIILYELYSNFYKINGKIMIYPEREKCKSYCIHNKNCIQLYNDNIDSCTTNRTSKFCIELQNFSNKYAPDETCEPCLEVPTLKPFPPQIQETKVLPSQPATVIHSTDESQDGTPHFPNSKEYIIIPTTICIIVGILFLLLILYKFTPFGSRLYSHLLKKKIIGYKFKKEADELLNITNEDDNVECRRDQNSIHYHMQIF
;
A
#
# COMPACT_ATOMS: atom_id res chain seq x y z
N MET A 1 10.78 10.91 -25.31
CA MET A 1 10.37 10.04 -24.18
C MET A 1 10.73 10.74 -22.90
N THR A 2 9.75 11.12 -22.09
CA THR A 2 9.99 11.52 -20.71
C THR A 2 10.47 10.29 -19.95
N TYR A 3 11.57 10.43 -19.21
CA TYR A 3 12.16 9.33 -18.45
C TYR A 3 11.40 9.20 -17.12
N GLU A 4 10.70 8.08 -16.94
CA GLU A 4 9.93 7.77 -15.73
C GLU A 4 10.86 7.26 -14.64
N ASN A 5 10.96 8.02 -13.55
CA ASN A 5 11.88 7.75 -12.45
C ASN A 5 11.24 6.82 -11.42
N GLU A 6 9.93 6.89 -11.27
CA GLU A 6 9.20 6.15 -10.23
C GLU A 6 9.00 4.67 -10.57
N ALA A 7 8.73 3.88 -9.53
CA ALA A 7 8.24 2.51 -9.66
C ALA A 7 6.70 2.52 -9.72
N TYR A 8 6.12 2.29 -10.89
CA TYR A 8 4.66 2.36 -11.08
C TYR A 8 3.95 1.10 -10.57
N ASP A 9 4.66 -0.02 -10.47
CA ASP A 9 4.15 -1.25 -9.87
C ASP A 9 4.13 -1.21 -8.33
N VAL A 10 4.45 -0.07 -7.72
CA VAL A 10 4.53 0.11 -6.26
C VAL A 10 3.22 -0.27 -5.54
N PHE A 11 2.06 -0.07 -6.18
CA PHE A 11 0.76 -0.32 -5.58
C PHE A 11 0.20 -1.73 -5.84
N THR A 12 0.97 -2.61 -6.51
CA THR A 12 0.50 -3.97 -6.82
C THR A 12 0.08 -4.75 -5.60
N ASP A 13 0.64 -4.46 -4.42
CA ASP A 13 0.34 -5.13 -3.16
C ASP A 13 -0.11 -4.12 -2.07
N ILE A 14 -0.74 -3.00 -2.47
CA ILE A 14 -1.08 -1.91 -1.53
C ILE A 14 -1.98 -2.36 -0.37
N TYR A 15 -2.78 -3.42 -0.56
CA TYR A 15 -3.60 -4.02 0.50
C TYR A 15 -2.77 -4.52 1.69
N GLU A 16 -1.50 -4.88 1.49
CA GLU A 16 -0.58 -5.30 2.56
C GLU A 16 -0.18 -4.14 3.46
N TYR A 17 -0.46 -2.89 3.06
CA TYR A 17 -0.03 -1.69 3.77
C TYR A 17 -1.19 -0.90 4.39
N GLN A 18 -2.43 -1.39 4.31
CA GLN A 18 -3.59 -0.67 4.85
C GLN A 18 -3.47 -0.33 6.33
N ILE A 19 -2.93 -1.25 7.13
CA ILE A 19 -2.71 -1.03 8.55
C ILE A 19 -1.69 0.10 8.75
N LEU A 20 -0.65 0.15 7.91
CA LEU A 20 0.37 1.18 7.98
C LEU A 20 -0.20 2.54 7.56
N GLU A 21 -0.98 2.58 6.48
CA GLU A 21 -1.69 3.77 6.01
C GLU A 21 -2.60 4.36 7.10
N SER A 22 -3.23 3.50 7.88
CA SER A 22 -4.03 3.83 9.06
C SER A 22 -3.22 4.66 10.09
N PHE A 23 -1.92 4.42 10.24
CA PHE A 23 -1.10 5.19 11.16
C PHE A 23 -0.49 6.46 10.55
N ARG A 24 -0.60 6.66 9.22
CA ARG A 24 0.04 7.74 8.47
C ARG A 24 -0.16 9.12 9.07
N LYS A 25 -1.39 9.45 9.48
CA LYS A 25 -1.74 10.80 9.98
C LYS A 25 -1.50 10.99 11.48
N ASN A 26 -1.01 9.96 12.19
CA ASN A 26 -0.76 10.04 13.63
C ASN A 26 0.53 10.81 13.92
N ASP A 27 0.42 11.93 14.62
CA ASP A 27 1.53 12.81 15.03
C ASP A 27 1.90 12.66 16.52
N GLY A 28 1.41 11.61 17.17
CA GLY A 28 1.74 11.23 18.55
C GLY A 28 3.21 10.84 18.69
N ALA A 29 4.06 11.84 18.84
CA ALA A 29 5.50 11.72 18.92
C ALA A 29 5.98 11.62 20.39
N GLY A 30 7.02 10.82 20.61
CA GLY A 30 7.78 10.87 21.85
C GLY A 30 8.67 12.12 21.92
N LEU A 31 9.19 12.43 23.13
CA LEU A 31 9.99 13.63 23.38
C LEU A 31 11.18 13.80 22.42
N GLN A 32 11.84 12.70 22.03
CA GLN A 32 12.96 12.73 21.10
C GLN A 32 12.53 13.16 19.69
N ILE A 33 11.47 12.55 19.15
CA ILE A 33 10.90 12.91 17.83
C ILE A 33 10.42 14.36 17.87
N ASP A 34 9.80 14.80 18.96
CA ASP A 34 9.38 16.18 19.14
C ASP A 34 10.55 17.16 19.00
N LEU A 35 11.67 16.92 19.69
CA LEU A 35 12.84 17.78 19.63
C LEU A 35 13.44 17.83 18.22
N LEU A 36 13.56 16.67 17.56
CA LEU A 36 14.08 16.57 16.20
C LEU A 36 13.18 17.32 15.20
N CYS A 37 11.87 17.09 15.25
CA CYS A 37 10.93 17.73 14.34
C CYS A 37 10.79 19.24 14.59
N ASN A 38 10.89 19.72 15.83
CA ASN A 38 10.96 21.15 16.13
C ASN A 38 12.22 21.80 15.52
N LYS A 39 13.37 21.11 15.59
CA LYS A 39 14.61 21.56 14.96
C LYS A 39 14.51 21.58 13.43
N LEU A 40 13.79 20.64 12.82
CA LEU A 40 13.51 20.67 11.39
C LEU A 40 12.58 21.84 11.04
N GLY A 41 11.49 21.99 11.77
CA GLY A 41 10.49 23.04 11.55
C GLY A 41 11.05 24.46 11.63
N SER A 42 12.02 24.71 12.50
CA SER A 42 12.65 26.04 12.62
C SER A 42 13.41 26.48 11.37
N LYS A 43 13.72 25.55 10.44
CA LYS A 43 14.29 25.89 9.13
C LYS A 43 13.25 26.46 8.15
N TYR A 44 11.96 26.34 8.45
CA TYR A 44 10.85 26.73 7.59
C TYR A 44 9.92 27.70 8.33
N THR A 45 10.35 28.94 8.53
CA THR A 45 9.64 29.93 9.38
C THR A 45 8.18 30.14 9.00
N ASP A 46 7.87 30.20 7.70
CA ASP A 46 6.51 30.43 7.20
C ASP A 46 5.58 29.22 7.44
N PHE A 47 6.13 28.02 7.59
CA PHE A 47 5.38 26.75 7.62
C PHE A 47 5.78 25.85 8.78
N GLN A 48 6.38 26.42 9.81
CA GLN A 48 7.04 25.69 10.89
C GLN A 48 6.11 24.61 11.48
N GLN A 49 4.86 24.95 11.79
CA GLN A 49 3.91 24.01 12.39
C GLN A 49 3.52 22.87 11.43
N HIS A 50 3.36 23.16 10.15
CA HIS A 50 3.06 22.13 9.14
C HIS A 50 4.24 21.19 8.95
N ILE A 51 5.46 21.72 8.88
CA ILE A 51 6.68 20.91 8.77
C ILE A 51 6.88 20.05 10.02
N ILE A 52 6.66 20.61 11.21
CA ILE A 52 6.71 19.85 12.46
C ILE A 52 5.70 18.70 12.41
N LYS A 53 4.46 18.96 12.00
CA LYS A 53 3.41 17.96 11.89
C LYS A 53 3.78 16.85 10.90
N LEU A 54 4.17 17.20 9.67
CA LEU A 54 4.60 16.25 8.64
C LEU A 54 5.77 15.39 9.12
N CYS A 55 6.77 16.01 9.76
CA CYS A 55 7.91 15.30 10.33
C CYS A 55 7.45 14.28 11.39
N LYS A 56 6.59 14.67 12.34
CA LYS A 56 6.09 13.75 13.38
C LYS A 56 5.30 12.60 12.79
N GLN A 57 4.41 12.89 11.84
CA GLN A 57 3.62 11.89 11.12
C GLN A 57 4.52 10.86 10.42
N TYR A 58 5.51 11.34 9.68
CA TYR A 58 6.43 10.46 8.97
C TYR A 58 7.33 9.65 9.92
N MET A 59 7.87 10.27 10.97
CA MET A 59 8.70 9.59 11.97
C MET A 59 7.93 8.48 12.70
N ASN A 60 6.70 8.77 13.13
CA ASN A 60 5.83 7.76 13.73
C ASN A 60 5.48 6.64 12.75
N LEU A 61 5.21 6.99 11.48
CA LEU A 61 4.95 5.99 10.44
C LEU A 61 6.15 5.05 10.26
N CYS A 62 7.38 5.57 10.30
CA CYS A 62 8.59 4.76 10.30
C CYS A 62 8.68 3.82 11.50
N GLU A 63 8.35 4.28 12.71
CA GLU A 63 8.30 3.41 13.90
C GLU A 63 7.25 2.29 13.74
N GLN A 64 6.06 2.62 13.26
CA GLN A 64 5.01 1.62 13.01
C GLN A 64 5.44 0.63 11.92
N TYR A 65 6.12 1.10 10.88
CA TYR A 65 6.67 0.24 9.83
C TYR A 65 7.69 -0.75 10.39
N ASN A 66 8.61 -0.30 11.23
CA ASN A 66 9.62 -1.18 11.84
C ASN A 66 8.96 -2.32 12.63
N VAL A 67 7.92 -1.99 13.41
CA VAL A 67 7.12 -3.00 14.12
C VAL A 67 6.40 -3.93 13.14
N TYR A 68 5.72 -3.35 12.14
CA TYR A 68 4.94 -4.09 11.15
C TYR A 68 5.81 -5.07 10.35
N ARG A 69 6.99 -4.62 9.93
CA ARG A 69 7.98 -5.40 9.18
C ARG A 69 8.43 -6.64 9.93
N VAL A 70 8.76 -6.49 11.22
CA VAL A 70 9.23 -7.61 12.07
C VAL A 70 8.16 -8.70 12.22
N ILE A 71 6.88 -8.32 12.14
CA ILE A 71 5.76 -9.21 12.50
C ILE A 71 5.07 -9.82 11.27
N ILE A 72 4.93 -9.06 10.18
CA ILE A 72 3.99 -9.38 9.10
C ILE A 72 4.66 -9.51 7.73
N LEU A 73 5.63 -8.67 7.41
CA LEU A 73 6.19 -8.62 6.05
C LEU A 73 7.27 -9.68 5.83
N ASN A 74 6.89 -10.80 5.20
CA ASN A 74 7.83 -11.71 4.55
C ASN A 74 8.35 -11.05 3.25
N SER A 75 9.28 -10.10 3.43
CA SER A 75 10.08 -9.40 2.41
C SER A 75 9.33 -8.89 1.15
N LYS A 76 9.09 -7.57 1.05
CA LYS A 76 9.00 -6.89 -0.26
C LYS A 76 9.56 -5.46 -0.22
N ASN A 77 10.16 -5.12 -1.36
CA ASN A 77 11.06 -4.02 -1.68
C ASN A 77 10.38 -2.64 -1.91
N LYS A 78 9.07 -2.51 -1.61
CA LYS A 78 8.24 -1.37 -2.08
C LYS A 78 7.75 -0.43 -0.97
N THR A 79 7.99 -0.74 0.30
CA THR A 79 7.49 0.09 1.41
C THR A 79 8.01 1.52 1.34
N CYS A 80 9.29 1.70 1.04
CA CYS A 80 9.90 3.03 0.97
C CYS A 80 9.27 3.87 -0.14
N ASP A 81 8.98 3.26 -1.29
CA ASP A 81 8.33 3.94 -2.41
C ASP A 81 6.89 4.34 -2.04
N ILE A 82 6.13 3.45 -1.38
CA ILE A 82 4.78 3.75 -0.87
C ILE A 82 4.83 4.91 0.14
N MET A 83 5.78 4.87 1.09
CA MET A 83 5.91 5.90 2.11
C MET A 83 6.39 7.24 1.51
N ASN A 84 7.26 7.21 0.49
CA ASN A 84 7.64 8.41 -0.26
C ASN A 84 6.45 8.99 -1.02
N TYR A 85 5.64 8.16 -1.67
CA TYR A 85 4.39 8.58 -2.31
C TYR A 85 3.44 9.22 -1.30
N TRP A 86 3.23 8.59 -0.14
CA TRP A 86 2.39 9.14 0.91
C TRP A 86 2.91 10.47 1.44
N LEU A 87 4.21 10.61 1.66
CA LEU A 87 4.80 11.89 2.07
C LEU A 87 4.56 12.97 1.00
N ASN A 88 4.75 12.65 -0.28
CA ASN A 88 4.47 13.57 -1.38
C ASN A 88 3.00 14.01 -1.40
N ASN A 89 2.08 13.07 -1.20
CA ASN A 89 0.66 13.38 -1.09
C ASN A 89 0.36 14.27 0.14
N ASP A 90 0.96 13.99 1.30
CA ASP A 90 0.78 14.80 2.52
C ASP A 90 1.31 16.22 2.36
N VAL A 91 2.43 16.40 1.65
CA VAL A 91 2.99 17.73 1.36
C VAL A 91 2.10 18.49 0.37
N ARG A 92 1.57 17.82 -0.64
CA ARG A 92 0.69 18.42 -1.67
C ARG A 92 -0.69 18.82 -1.13
N GLU A 93 -1.22 18.09 -0.14
CA GLU A 93 -2.43 18.47 0.59
C GLU A 93 -2.31 19.82 1.32
N LEU A 94 -1.09 20.32 1.55
CA LEU A 94 -0.86 21.65 2.11
C LEU A 94 -1.04 22.77 1.07
N GLU A 95 -1.25 22.43 -0.21
CA GLU A 95 -1.34 23.36 -1.36
C GLU A 95 -0.15 24.35 -1.40
N ASN A 96 1.05 23.84 -1.11
CA ASN A 96 2.21 24.68 -0.85
C ASN A 96 3.44 24.33 -1.67
N ASP A 97 3.57 25.02 -2.79
CA ASP A 97 4.71 24.89 -3.71
C ASP A 97 6.05 25.27 -3.06
N LYS A 98 6.08 26.10 -2.02
CA LYS A 98 7.35 26.44 -1.34
C LYS A 98 7.92 25.23 -0.61
N VAL A 99 7.08 24.39 -0.01
CA VAL A 99 7.55 23.16 0.67
C VAL A 99 7.98 22.12 -0.37
N LEU A 100 7.19 21.94 -1.44
CA LEU A 100 7.51 21.00 -2.52
C LEU A 100 8.86 21.33 -3.17
N ASN A 101 9.13 22.61 -3.42
CA ASN A 101 10.37 23.07 -4.05
C ASN A 101 11.51 23.38 -3.06
N SER A 102 11.43 22.86 -1.84
CA SER A 102 12.47 23.05 -0.82
C SER A 102 13.30 21.79 -0.56
N ASP A 103 14.34 21.92 0.26
CA ASP A 103 15.16 20.81 0.75
C ASP A 103 14.45 19.95 1.81
N PHE A 104 13.12 20.00 1.92
CA PHE A 104 12.35 19.30 2.94
C PHE A 104 12.59 17.79 2.93
N TYR A 105 12.46 17.14 1.77
CA TYR A 105 12.71 15.70 1.64
C TYR A 105 14.12 15.31 2.07
N HIS A 106 15.13 16.08 1.62
CA HIS A 106 16.52 15.86 2.00
C HIS A 106 16.74 16.04 3.51
N HIS A 107 16.24 17.14 4.09
CA HIS A 107 16.38 17.41 5.51
C HIS A 107 15.66 16.38 6.38
N LEU A 108 14.51 15.88 5.95
CA LEU A 108 13.80 14.80 6.64
C LEU A 108 14.58 13.49 6.56
N THR A 109 15.14 13.14 5.39
CA THR A 109 16.04 11.97 5.24
C THR A 109 17.23 12.05 6.20
N GLU A 110 17.92 13.19 6.29
CA GLU A 110 19.05 13.36 7.18
C GLU A 110 18.66 13.26 8.67
N LEU A 111 17.46 13.73 9.03
CA LEU A 111 16.92 13.57 10.36
C LEU A 111 16.61 12.11 10.68
N ILE A 112 16.01 11.37 9.75
CA ILE A 112 15.72 9.94 9.95
C ILE A 112 17.02 9.13 10.09
N LYS A 113 18.06 9.44 9.29
CA LYS A 113 19.37 8.77 9.40
C LYS A 113 20.04 8.99 10.76
N GLN A 114 19.72 10.07 11.47
CA GLN A 114 20.21 10.30 12.84
C GLN A 114 19.52 9.40 13.86
N ASP A 115 18.36 8.83 13.54
CA ASP A 115 17.65 7.89 14.38
C ASP A 115 18.07 6.45 14.03
N SER A 116 18.91 5.86 14.88
CA SER A 116 19.43 4.50 14.70
C SER A 116 18.35 3.41 14.67
N ASN A 117 17.12 3.72 15.06
CA ASN A 117 16.01 2.77 15.02
C ASN A 117 15.33 2.70 13.65
N ILE A 118 15.66 3.59 12.69
CA ILE A 118 14.97 3.71 11.40
C ILE A 118 15.95 3.44 10.24
N SER A 119 16.32 2.18 10.05
CA SER A 119 17.37 1.80 9.08
C SER A 119 16.87 1.59 7.64
N ASP A 120 15.58 1.30 7.41
CA ASP A 120 15.16 0.76 6.12
C ASP A 120 14.27 1.69 5.30
N CYS A 121 13.49 2.57 5.94
CA CYS A 121 12.56 3.48 5.22
C CYS A 121 13.17 4.85 4.84
N SER A 122 14.43 5.06 5.18
CA SER A 122 15.08 6.37 5.21
C SER A 122 15.83 6.74 3.92
N ILE A 123 16.00 5.78 3.01
CA ILE A 123 17.10 5.86 2.03
C ILE A 123 16.76 6.74 0.81
N ASN A 124 15.49 6.85 0.40
CA ASN A 124 15.12 7.47 -0.88
C ASN A 124 13.92 8.42 -0.80
N LEU A 125 13.82 9.29 0.22
CA LEU A 125 12.81 10.35 0.16
C LEU A 125 13.17 11.37 -0.92
N HIS A 126 12.23 11.68 -1.78
CA HIS A 126 12.41 12.64 -2.86
C HIS A 126 11.07 13.20 -3.32
N LEU A 127 11.11 14.40 -3.88
CA LEU A 127 9.96 14.98 -4.57
C LEU A 127 9.66 14.15 -5.83
N ILE A 128 8.46 13.60 -5.89
CA ILE A 128 7.93 12.98 -7.11
C ILE A 128 7.44 14.11 -8.01
N LYS A 129 7.86 14.11 -9.28
CA LYS A 129 7.44 15.13 -10.26
C LYS A 129 5.93 15.10 -10.46
N ASN A 130 5.32 16.25 -10.71
CA ASN A 130 3.86 16.38 -10.81
C ASN A 130 3.26 15.40 -11.84
N ASP A 131 3.87 15.27 -13.02
CA ASP A 131 3.39 14.38 -14.07
C ASP A 131 3.49 12.89 -13.72
N GLU A 132 4.49 12.50 -12.92
CA GLU A 132 4.59 11.14 -12.39
C GLU A 132 3.63 10.93 -11.21
N PHE A 133 3.47 11.94 -10.35
CA PHE A 133 2.59 11.89 -9.19
C PHE A 133 1.11 11.73 -9.59
N ASP A 134 0.65 12.46 -10.61
CA ASP A 134 -0.73 12.35 -11.11
C ASP A 134 -1.04 10.94 -11.60
N LYS A 135 -0.09 10.30 -12.29
CA LYS A 135 -0.22 8.91 -12.71
C LYS A 135 -0.17 7.93 -11.54
N LEU A 136 0.63 8.20 -10.52
CA LEU A 136 0.66 7.38 -9.30
C LEU A 136 -0.65 7.48 -8.53
N ILE A 137 -1.31 8.64 -8.47
CA ILE A 137 -2.67 8.78 -7.91
C ILE A 137 -3.63 7.84 -8.63
N ILE A 138 -3.63 7.87 -9.96
CA ILE A 138 -4.51 7.00 -10.76
C ILE A 138 -4.27 5.53 -10.41
N LEU A 139 -3.01 5.08 -10.35
CA LEU A 139 -2.69 3.70 -10.00
C LEU A 139 -3.01 3.35 -8.55
N TYR A 140 -2.81 4.28 -7.62
CA TYR A 140 -3.16 4.12 -6.21
C TYR A 140 -4.66 3.87 -6.06
N GLU A 141 -5.49 4.72 -6.66
CA GLU A 141 -6.94 4.60 -6.64
C GLU A 141 -7.41 3.33 -7.36
N LEU A 142 -6.82 3.00 -8.50
CA LEU A 142 -7.13 1.80 -9.26
C LEU A 142 -6.90 0.54 -8.42
N TYR A 143 -5.73 0.40 -7.80
CA TYR A 143 -5.42 -0.76 -6.96
C TYR A 143 -6.20 -0.77 -5.64
N SER A 144 -6.46 0.40 -5.05
CA SER A 144 -7.31 0.50 -3.85
C SER A 144 -8.73 -0.02 -4.14
N ASN A 145 -9.35 0.43 -5.24
CA ASN A 145 -10.66 -0.08 -5.64
C ASN A 145 -10.61 -1.57 -6.03
N PHE A 146 -9.56 -2.02 -6.74
CA PHE A 146 -9.38 -3.43 -7.09
C PHE A 146 -9.35 -4.34 -5.86
N TYR A 147 -8.63 -3.93 -4.83
CA TYR A 147 -8.50 -4.71 -3.62
C TYR A 147 -9.70 -4.62 -2.68
N LYS A 148 -10.52 -3.58 -2.82
CA LYS A 148 -11.86 -3.55 -2.25
C LYS A 148 -12.73 -4.61 -2.92
N ILE A 149 -12.83 -4.59 -4.26
CA ILE A 149 -13.62 -5.58 -5.04
C ILE A 149 -13.32 -7.02 -4.64
N ASN A 150 -12.04 -7.40 -4.56
CA ASN A 150 -11.65 -8.78 -4.25
C ASN A 150 -11.66 -9.13 -2.75
N GLY A 151 -12.12 -8.22 -1.89
CA GLY A 151 -12.28 -8.44 -0.46
C GLY A 151 -10.98 -8.50 0.34
N LYS A 152 -9.80 -8.26 -0.26
CA LYS A 152 -8.54 -8.15 0.49
C LYS A 152 -8.52 -6.88 1.34
N ILE A 153 -9.17 -5.83 0.87
CA ILE A 153 -9.53 -4.64 1.64
C ILE A 153 -10.97 -4.83 2.10
N MET A 154 -11.16 -4.95 3.41
CA MET A 154 -12.49 -5.08 3.98
C MET A 154 -13.24 -3.75 3.86
N ILE A 155 -14.49 -3.79 3.41
CA ILE A 155 -15.24 -2.58 3.07
C ILE A 155 -16.50 -2.42 3.91
N TYR A 156 -17.26 -3.49 4.20
CA TYR A 156 -18.55 -3.41 4.92
C TYR A 156 -18.96 -4.79 5.49
N PRO A 157 -19.99 -4.88 6.36
CA PRO A 157 -20.67 -6.15 6.64
C PRO A 157 -21.35 -6.73 5.39
N GLU A 158 -21.52 -8.05 5.34
CA GLU A 158 -21.93 -8.84 4.16
C GLU A 158 -23.18 -8.34 3.41
N ARG A 159 -24.12 -7.67 4.10
CA ARG A 159 -25.42 -7.25 3.52
C ARG A 159 -25.31 -6.19 2.43
N GLU A 160 -24.21 -5.45 2.37
CA GLU A 160 -23.96 -4.42 1.35
C GLU A 160 -22.83 -4.80 0.38
N LYS A 161 -22.41 -6.07 0.37
CA LYS A 161 -21.28 -6.56 -0.44
C LYS A 161 -21.43 -6.18 -1.92
N CYS A 162 -22.58 -6.45 -2.54
CA CYS A 162 -22.77 -6.20 -3.97
C CYS A 162 -22.90 -4.71 -4.32
N LYS A 163 -23.49 -3.90 -3.44
CA LYS A 163 -23.53 -2.43 -3.62
C LYS A 163 -22.10 -1.86 -3.60
N SER A 164 -21.33 -2.24 -2.59
CA SER A 164 -19.93 -1.82 -2.46
C SER A 164 -19.06 -2.33 -3.61
N TYR A 165 -19.21 -3.61 -3.99
CA TYR A 165 -18.58 -4.17 -5.19
C TYR A 165 -18.86 -3.31 -6.42
N CYS A 166 -20.12 -2.96 -6.69
CA CYS A 166 -20.47 -2.17 -7.87
C CYS A 166 -19.86 -0.77 -7.87
N ILE A 167 -19.79 -0.11 -6.71
CA ILE A 167 -19.14 1.20 -6.58
C ILE A 167 -17.65 1.10 -6.97
N HIS A 168 -16.92 0.16 -6.36
CA HIS A 168 -15.49 0.02 -6.65
C HIS A 168 -15.21 -0.50 -8.05
N ASN A 169 -16.08 -1.38 -8.55
CA ASN A 169 -15.98 -1.89 -9.92
C ASN A 169 -16.14 -0.78 -10.96
N LYS A 170 -17.14 0.09 -10.77
CA LYS A 170 -17.33 1.29 -11.59
C LYS A 170 -16.08 2.15 -11.60
N ASN A 171 -15.54 2.46 -10.41
CA ASN A 171 -14.35 3.30 -10.26
C ASN A 171 -13.12 2.68 -10.94
N CYS A 172 -12.88 1.38 -10.76
CA CYS A 172 -11.79 0.67 -11.43
C CYS A 172 -11.87 0.80 -12.96
N ILE A 173 -13.05 0.52 -13.52
CA ILE A 173 -13.26 0.54 -14.97
C ILE A 173 -13.13 1.96 -15.51
N GLN A 174 -13.68 2.97 -14.83
CA GLN A 174 -13.56 4.37 -15.24
C GLN A 174 -12.10 4.82 -15.24
N LEU A 175 -11.39 4.66 -14.12
CA LEU A 175 -9.97 5.03 -14.00
C LEU A 175 -9.11 4.36 -15.09
N TYR A 176 -9.32 3.07 -15.34
CA TYR A 176 -8.60 2.38 -16.40
C TYR A 176 -8.97 2.92 -17.79
N ASN A 177 -10.27 2.99 -18.10
CA ASN A 177 -10.76 3.37 -19.43
C ASN A 177 -10.42 4.80 -19.83
N ASP A 178 -10.37 5.72 -18.86
CA ASP A 178 -10.03 7.13 -19.08
C ASP A 178 -8.55 7.32 -19.39
N ASN A 179 -7.69 6.39 -18.94
CA ASN A 179 -6.25 6.51 -19.06
C ASN A 179 -5.63 5.58 -20.13
N ILE A 180 -6.29 4.48 -20.49
CA ILE A 180 -5.71 3.46 -21.37
C ILE A 180 -5.45 3.94 -22.80
N ASP A 181 -6.24 4.90 -23.30
CA ASP A 181 -6.09 5.41 -24.67
C ASP A 181 -4.74 6.14 -24.86
N SER A 182 -4.20 6.73 -23.79
CA SER A 182 -2.87 7.36 -23.77
C SER A 182 -1.72 6.37 -24.05
N CYS A 183 -1.97 5.07 -23.84
CA CYS A 183 -1.00 4.01 -24.07
C CYS A 183 -0.82 3.65 -25.54
N THR A 184 -1.60 4.23 -26.46
CA THR A 184 -1.46 4.00 -27.90
C THR A 184 -0.08 4.43 -28.42
N THR A 185 0.42 5.57 -27.95
CA THR A 185 1.69 6.17 -28.41
C THR A 185 2.89 5.82 -27.53
N ASN A 186 2.67 5.45 -26.26
CA ASN A 186 3.75 5.19 -25.29
C ASN A 186 3.52 3.89 -24.49
N ARG A 187 3.31 2.77 -25.20
CA ARG A 187 3.01 1.45 -24.62
C ARG A 187 4.07 0.94 -23.64
N THR A 188 5.33 1.32 -23.85
CA THR A 188 6.47 0.86 -23.04
C THR A 188 6.71 1.73 -21.81
N SER A 189 5.89 2.76 -21.58
CA SER A 189 5.91 3.48 -20.31
C SER A 189 5.54 2.52 -19.18
N LYS A 190 6.19 2.71 -18.03
CA LYS A 190 5.92 1.97 -16.79
C LYS A 190 4.45 2.13 -16.38
N PHE A 191 3.87 3.31 -16.59
CA PHE A 191 2.44 3.54 -16.36
C PHE A 191 1.55 2.63 -17.22
N CYS A 192 1.80 2.56 -18.53
CA CYS A 192 1.02 1.71 -19.42
C CYS A 192 1.24 0.22 -19.19
N ILE A 193 2.46 -0.18 -18.86
CA ILE A 193 2.76 -1.55 -18.43
C ILE A 193 1.92 -1.89 -17.19
N GLU A 194 1.80 -0.97 -16.23
CA GLU A 194 1.05 -1.24 -15.02
C GLU A 194 -0.47 -1.26 -15.24
N LEU A 195 -1.02 -0.39 -16.09
CA LEU A 195 -2.41 -0.51 -16.53
C LEU A 195 -2.66 -1.87 -17.21
N GLN A 196 -1.74 -2.33 -18.05
CA GLN A 196 -1.83 -3.66 -18.66
C GLN A 196 -1.81 -4.77 -17.59
N ASN A 197 -0.92 -4.67 -16.59
CA ASN A 197 -0.86 -5.62 -15.48
C ASN A 197 -2.16 -5.66 -14.68
N PHE A 198 -2.78 -4.51 -14.42
CA PHE A 198 -4.11 -4.43 -13.83
C PHE A 198 -5.13 -5.16 -14.70
N SER A 199 -5.21 -4.85 -16.00
CA SER A 199 -6.18 -5.48 -16.92
C SER A 199 -6.03 -7.00 -16.97
N ASN A 200 -4.80 -7.52 -16.89
CA ASN A 200 -4.53 -8.96 -16.86
C ASN A 200 -4.99 -9.63 -15.55
N LYS A 201 -5.00 -8.88 -14.44
CA LYS A 201 -5.44 -9.36 -13.12
C LYS A 201 -6.93 -9.15 -12.87
N TYR A 202 -7.55 -8.24 -13.59
CA TYR A 202 -8.95 -7.87 -13.40
C TYR A 202 -9.86 -9.03 -13.79
N ALA A 203 -10.63 -9.50 -12.80
CA ALA A 203 -11.67 -10.50 -12.99
C ALA A 203 -12.93 -10.00 -12.25
N PRO A 204 -14.07 -9.83 -12.94
CA PRO A 204 -15.32 -9.44 -12.28
C PRO A 204 -15.79 -10.53 -11.32
N ASP A 205 -16.41 -10.12 -10.20
CA ASP A 205 -17.06 -11.05 -9.27
C ASP A 205 -18.38 -11.54 -9.88
N GLU A 206 -18.49 -12.85 -10.09
CA GLU A 206 -19.69 -13.51 -10.64
C GLU A 206 -20.78 -13.76 -9.57
N THR A 207 -20.51 -13.47 -8.29
CA THR A 207 -21.47 -13.70 -7.19
C THR A 207 -22.52 -12.60 -7.06
N CYS A 208 -22.26 -11.42 -7.62
CA CYS A 208 -23.20 -10.30 -7.64
C CYS A 208 -23.94 -10.23 -8.97
N GLU A 209 -25.17 -9.72 -8.94
CA GLU A 209 -25.85 -9.34 -10.18
C GLU A 209 -25.02 -8.28 -10.95
N PRO A 210 -25.14 -8.23 -12.29
CA PRO A 210 -24.45 -7.24 -13.09
C PRO A 210 -24.73 -5.81 -12.60
N CYS A 211 -23.67 -5.03 -12.40
CA CYS A 211 -23.77 -3.65 -11.96
C CYS A 211 -24.40 -2.77 -13.05
N LEU A 212 -25.41 -1.98 -12.69
CA LEU A 212 -26.04 -1.02 -13.59
C LEU A 212 -25.05 0.09 -13.97
N GLU A 213 -25.10 0.53 -15.23
CA GLU A 213 -24.34 1.69 -15.75
C GLU A 213 -22.81 1.60 -15.63
N VAL A 214 -22.26 0.39 -15.48
CA VAL A 214 -20.81 0.19 -15.48
C VAL A 214 -20.35 -0.11 -16.92
N PRO A 215 -19.43 0.70 -17.49
CA PRO A 215 -18.87 0.41 -18.81
C PRO A 215 -18.16 -0.94 -18.85
N THR A 216 -17.92 -1.49 -20.03
CA THR A 216 -17.00 -2.63 -20.16
C THR A 216 -15.56 -2.14 -20.05
N LEU A 217 -14.67 -2.96 -19.49
CA LEU A 217 -13.24 -2.68 -19.51
C LEU A 217 -12.74 -2.64 -20.97
N LYS A 218 -12.11 -1.54 -21.37
CA LYS A 218 -11.54 -1.39 -22.73
C LYS A 218 -10.40 -2.40 -22.91
N PRO A 219 -10.23 -2.97 -24.12
CA PRO A 219 -9.03 -3.74 -24.41
C PRO A 219 -7.81 -2.82 -24.38
N PHE A 220 -6.64 -3.38 -24.08
CA PHE A 220 -5.39 -2.65 -24.26
C PHE A 220 -5.27 -2.23 -25.74
N PRO A 221 -4.97 -0.95 -26.06
CA PRO A 221 -5.05 -0.44 -27.43
C PRO A 221 -4.16 -1.24 -28.38
N PRO A 222 -4.43 -1.28 -29.70
CA PRO A 222 -3.50 -1.83 -30.68
C PRO A 222 -2.29 -0.90 -30.89
N GLN A 223 -1.16 -1.44 -31.34
CA GLN A 223 0.01 -0.63 -31.69
C GLN A 223 -0.24 0.04 -33.05
N ILE A 224 -0.24 1.36 -33.13
CA ILE A 224 -0.15 2.05 -34.42
C ILE A 224 1.29 1.92 -34.89
N GLN A 225 1.58 0.87 -35.65
CA GLN A 225 2.82 0.81 -36.42
C GLN A 225 2.68 1.81 -37.57
N GLU A 226 3.49 2.87 -37.58
CA GLU A 226 3.75 3.58 -38.83
C GLU A 226 4.21 2.55 -39.85
N THR A 227 3.38 2.28 -40.85
CA THR A 227 3.58 1.17 -41.78
C THR A 227 4.75 1.50 -42.71
N LYS A 228 5.96 1.11 -42.36
CA LYS A 228 7.02 0.85 -43.35
C LYS A 228 6.79 -0.55 -43.90
N VAL A 229 6.15 -0.60 -45.07
CA VAL A 229 5.84 -1.82 -45.82
C VAL A 229 7.13 -2.46 -46.39
N LEU A 230 7.12 -3.80 -46.42
CA LEU A 230 7.83 -4.76 -47.31
C LEU A 230 8.94 -5.65 -46.65
N PRO A 231 9.18 -6.90 -47.11
CA PRO A 231 8.33 -8.10 -46.97
C PRO A 231 9.08 -9.31 -46.35
N SER A 232 8.30 -10.28 -45.88
CA SER A 232 8.60 -11.57 -45.23
C SER A 232 9.30 -12.65 -46.06
N GLN A 233 10.08 -13.55 -45.42
CA GLN A 233 10.11 -15.01 -45.67
C GLN A 233 10.97 -15.81 -44.63
N PRO A 234 10.90 -17.16 -44.52
CA PRO A 234 10.09 -17.87 -43.50
C PRO A 234 10.87 -18.87 -42.59
N ALA A 235 10.15 -19.42 -41.60
CA ALA A 235 10.61 -20.36 -40.57
C ALA A 235 10.83 -21.81 -41.05
N THR A 236 11.63 -22.58 -40.31
CA THR A 236 11.80 -24.03 -40.46
C THR A 236 11.48 -24.74 -39.13
N VAL A 237 10.69 -25.82 -39.24
CA VAL A 237 10.22 -26.72 -38.17
C VAL A 237 11.06 -28.00 -38.18
N ILE A 238 11.44 -28.55 -37.03
CA ILE A 238 11.81 -29.98 -36.88
C ILE A 238 11.16 -30.54 -35.60
N HIS A 239 10.70 -31.79 -35.71
CA HIS A 239 9.86 -32.58 -34.80
C HIS A 239 10.66 -33.72 -34.15
N SER A 240 10.22 -34.17 -32.95
CA SER A 240 10.38 -35.52 -32.33
C SER A 240 11.78 -35.91 -31.77
N THR A 241 12.00 -36.68 -30.68
CA THR A 241 11.22 -37.69 -29.92
C THR A 241 11.92 -38.04 -28.58
N ASP A 242 11.12 -38.36 -27.57
CA ASP A 242 11.18 -39.38 -26.48
C ASP A 242 12.44 -39.88 -25.72
N GLU A 243 12.12 -40.21 -24.44
CA GLU A 243 12.60 -41.28 -23.54
C GLU A 243 13.73 -41.10 -22.49
N SER A 244 13.28 -41.14 -21.23
CA SER A 244 13.79 -41.74 -19.97
C SER A 244 15.24 -42.26 -19.83
N GLN A 245 15.89 -41.97 -18.69
CA GLN A 245 16.07 -42.93 -17.56
C GLN A 245 16.88 -42.35 -16.38
N ASP A 246 16.56 -42.95 -15.22
CA ASP A 246 17.07 -42.80 -13.86
C ASP A 246 18.57 -43.15 -13.70
N GLY A 247 19.20 -42.61 -12.66
CA GLY A 247 20.59 -42.87 -12.31
C GLY A 247 21.06 -42.13 -11.05
N THR A 248 20.83 -42.75 -9.89
CA THR A 248 21.35 -42.32 -8.59
C THR A 248 22.85 -42.70 -8.43
N PRO A 249 23.74 -41.84 -7.90
CA PRO A 249 25.07 -42.27 -7.45
C PRO A 249 25.13 -42.43 -5.92
N HIS A 250 25.48 -43.65 -5.49
CA HIS A 250 25.91 -43.98 -4.13
C HIS A 250 27.33 -43.44 -3.86
N PHE A 251 27.53 -42.75 -2.72
CA PHE A 251 28.84 -42.43 -2.15
C PHE A 251 29.01 -43.14 -0.78
N PRO A 252 30.18 -43.75 -0.48
CA PRO A 252 30.39 -44.51 0.74
C PRO A 252 30.79 -43.63 1.94
N ASN A 253 30.27 -44.01 3.10
CA ASN A 253 30.55 -43.44 4.42
C ASN A 253 31.88 -43.94 4.99
N SER A 254 32.67 -43.03 5.57
CA SER A 254 33.65 -43.36 6.62
C SER A 254 33.51 -42.35 7.76
N LYS A 255 33.02 -42.80 8.92
CA LYS A 255 32.92 -42.00 10.15
C LYS A 255 34.02 -42.41 11.12
N GLU A 256 35.02 -41.55 11.30
CA GLU A 256 35.89 -41.55 12.47
C GLU A 256 35.28 -40.61 13.52
N TYR A 257 35.13 -41.08 14.76
CA TYR A 257 34.50 -40.31 15.85
C TYR A 257 35.55 -39.62 16.71
N ILE A 258 35.41 -38.29 16.84
CA ILE A 258 36.13 -37.46 17.81
C ILE A 258 35.33 -37.45 19.12
N ILE A 259 35.95 -37.88 20.22
CA ILE A 259 35.33 -37.87 21.55
C ILE A 259 35.44 -36.45 22.14
N ILE A 260 34.34 -35.69 22.05
CA ILE A 260 34.20 -34.37 22.69
C ILE A 260 33.73 -34.58 24.14
N PRO A 261 34.28 -33.87 25.14
CA PRO A 261 33.87 -34.01 26.54
C PRO A 261 32.38 -33.62 26.69
N THR A 262 31.58 -34.61 27.08
CA THR A 262 30.11 -34.61 27.14
C THR A 262 29.52 -33.48 27.99
N THR A 263 30.32 -32.86 28.87
CA THR A 263 29.89 -31.81 29.78
C THR A 263 29.63 -30.46 29.09
N ILE A 264 30.39 -30.13 28.04
CA ILE A 264 30.22 -28.85 27.31
C ILE A 264 28.99 -28.90 26.41
N CYS A 265 28.71 -30.05 25.79
CA CYS A 265 27.55 -30.26 24.93
C CYS A 265 26.22 -30.12 25.68
N ILE A 266 26.16 -30.52 26.96
CA ILE A 266 24.95 -30.41 27.77
C ILE A 266 24.62 -28.95 28.07
N ILE A 267 25.62 -28.13 28.42
CA ILE A 267 25.42 -26.70 28.74
C ILE A 267 24.97 -25.95 27.48
N VAL A 268 25.64 -26.18 26.34
CA VAL A 268 25.26 -25.58 25.05
C VAL A 268 23.87 -26.06 24.63
N GLY A 269 23.55 -27.34 24.82
CA GLY A 269 22.24 -27.91 24.52
C GLY A 269 21.12 -27.30 25.37
N ILE A 270 21.35 -27.08 26.67
CA ILE A 270 20.39 -26.42 27.56
C ILE A 270 20.18 -24.96 27.14
N LEU A 271 21.24 -24.21 26.82
CA LEU A 271 21.13 -22.84 26.31
C LEU A 271 20.37 -22.80 24.97
N PHE A 272 20.66 -23.73 24.06
CA PHE A 272 19.94 -23.84 22.79
C PHE A 272 18.47 -24.19 22.99
N LEU A 273 18.15 -25.10 23.92
CA LEU A 273 16.78 -25.45 24.28
C LEU A 273 16.06 -24.26 24.92
N LEU A 274 16.71 -23.47 25.76
CA LEU A 274 16.13 -22.24 26.32
C LEU A 274 15.89 -21.16 25.24
N LEU A 275 16.76 -21.04 24.24
CA LEU A 275 16.57 -20.14 23.09
C LEU A 275 15.43 -20.60 22.17
N ILE A 276 15.36 -21.91 21.92
CA ILE A 276 14.26 -22.56 21.21
C ILE A 276 12.97 -22.32 22.01
N LEU A 277 12.92 -22.65 23.29
CA LEU A 277 11.75 -22.43 24.13
C LEU A 277 11.43 -20.94 24.26
N TYR A 278 12.37 -20.01 24.26
CA TYR A 278 12.07 -18.58 24.20
C TYR A 278 11.39 -18.21 22.87
N LYS A 279 11.85 -18.77 21.74
CA LYS A 279 11.23 -18.62 20.42
C LYS A 279 9.89 -19.36 20.28
N PHE A 280 9.68 -20.44 21.05
CA PHE A 280 8.49 -21.31 21.00
C PHE A 280 7.51 -21.11 22.18
N THR A 281 7.87 -20.35 23.20
CA THR A 281 6.95 -19.95 24.28
C THR A 281 6.11 -18.81 23.73
N PRO A 282 4.82 -19.03 23.44
CA PRO A 282 4.03 -18.15 22.60
C PRO A 282 3.57 -16.89 23.34
N PHE A 283 4.08 -16.61 24.54
CA PHE A 283 3.59 -15.51 25.37
C PHE A 283 4.10 -14.14 24.93
N GLY A 284 5.36 -14.02 24.46
CA GLY A 284 5.88 -12.73 23.97
C GLY A 284 5.16 -12.26 22.70
N SER A 285 5.02 -13.15 21.71
CA SER A 285 4.37 -12.84 20.43
C SER A 285 2.83 -12.85 20.51
N ARG A 286 2.20 -13.73 21.30
CA ARG A 286 0.72 -13.68 21.44
C ARG A 286 0.26 -12.47 22.22
N LEU A 287 0.86 -12.16 23.37
CA LEU A 287 0.38 -11.04 24.17
C LEU A 287 0.53 -9.72 23.39
N TYR A 288 1.67 -9.54 22.70
CA TYR A 288 1.91 -8.39 21.84
C TYR A 288 0.98 -8.37 20.62
N SER A 289 0.80 -9.49 19.90
CA SER A 289 -0.13 -9.55 18.77
C SER A 289 -1.58 -9.37 19.19
N HIS A 290 -1.99 -9.75 20.40
CA HIS A 290 -3.32 -9.45 20.93
C HIS A 290 -3.49 -7.96 21.23
N LEU A 291 -2.48 -7.30 21.80
CA LEU A 291 -2.51 -5.85 22.04
C LEU A 291 -2.50 -5.06 20.73
N LEU A 292 -1.68 -5.49 19.75
CA LEU A 292 -1.63 -4.89 18.41
C LEU A 292 -2.92 -5.15 17.64
N LYS A 293 -3.47 -6.37 17.66
CA LYS A 293 -4.79 -6.68 17.07
C LYS A 293 -5.90 -5.82 17.68
N LYS A 294 -5.89 -5.60 19.00
CA LYS A 294 -6.87 -4.74 19.67
C LYS A 294 -6.74 -3.27 19.22
N LYS A 295 -5.51 -2.76 19.06
CA LYS A 295 -5.26 -1.40 18.56
C LYS A 295 -5.60 -1.24 17.07
N ILE A 296 -5.29 -2.23 16.24
CA ILE A 296 -5.62 -2.29 14.80
C ILE A 296 -7.13 -2.35 14.58
N ILE A 297 -7.83 -3.22 15.30
CA ILE A 297 -9.29 -3.34 15.22
C ILE A 297 -9.94 -2.02 15.67
N GLY A 298 -9.47 -1.43 16.78
CA GLY A 298 -9.98 -0.16 17.28
C GLY A 298 -9.76 1.01 16.32
N TYR A 299 -8.59 1.09 15.67
CA TYR A 299 -8.32 2.13 14.67
C TYR A 299 -9.17 1.94 13.42
N LYS A 300 -9.30 0.70 12.91
CA LYS A 300 -10.09 0.40 11.72
C LYS A 300 -11.55 0.83 11.87
N PHE A 301 -12.18 0.51 13.00
CA PHE A 301 -13.54 0.95 13.30
C PHE A 301 -13.67 2.48 13.39
N LYS A 302 -12.62 3.19 13.84
CA LYS A 302 -12.63 4.65 13.92
C LYS A 302 -12.53 5.29 12.53
N LYS A 303 -11.60 4.83 11.68
CA LYS A 303 -11.45 5.32 10.29
C LYS A 303 -12.73 5.09 9.48
N GLU A 304 -13.37 3.92 9.63
CA GLU A 304 -14.63 3.61 8.96
C GLU A 304 -15.79 4.52 9.43
N ALA A 305 -15.84 4.87 10.72
CA ALA A 305 -16.84 5.81 11.23
C ALA A 305 -16.62 7.24 10.68
N ASP A 306 -15.37 7.69 10.58
CA ASP A 306 -15.02 9.01 10.05
C ASP A 306 -15.32 9.11 8.52
N GLU A 307 -15.06 8.04 7.75
CA GLU A 307 -15.43 7.98 6.31
C GLU A 307 -16.96 7.97 6.10
N LEU A 308 -17.72 7.25 6.94
CA LEU A 308 -19.18 7.24 6.92
C LEU A 308 -19.78 8.62 7.19
N LEU A 309 -19.25 9.32 8.18
CA LEU A 309 -19.70 10.68 8.52
C LEU A 309 -19.48 11.64 7.34
N ASN A 310 -18.35 11.52 6.63
CA ASN A 310 -18.07 12.37 5.47
C ASN A 310 -19.00 12.10 4.29
N ILE A 311 -19.35 10.84 4.01
CA ILE A 311 -20.30 10.48 2.95
C ILE A 311 -21.71 10.99 3.29
N THR A 312 -22.16 10.88 4.54
CA THR A 312 -23.46 11.43 4.95
C THR A 312 -23.51 12.96 4.90
N ASN A 313 -22.39 13.63 5.17
CA ASN A 313 -22.31 15.09 5.13
C ASN A 313 -22.30 15.66 3.70
N GLU A 314 -21.86 14.89 2.70
CA GLU A 314 -21.93 15.29 1.28
C GLU A 314 -23.36 15.16 0.70
N ASP A 315 -24.20 14.27 1.25
CA ASP A 315 -25.61 14.10 0.83
C ASP A 315 -26.58 15.09 1.51
N ASP A 316 -26.19 15.76 2.61
CA ASP A 316 -27.09 16.63 3.40
C ASP A 316 -27.02 18.13 3.06
N ASN A 317 -26.31 18.55 2.02
CA ASN A 317 -26.38 19.93 1.50
C ASN A 317 -27.61 20.15 0.58
N VAL A 318 -28.80 19.77 1.06
CA VAL A 318 -30.07 20.28 0.56
C VAL A 318 -30.65 21.22 1.60
N GLU A 319 -30.57 22.50 1.28
CA GLU A 319 -31.17 23.61 2.02
C GLU A 319 -32.68 23.38 2.21
N CYS A 320 -33.06 22.83 3.36
CA CYS A 320 -34.47 22.65 3.72
C CYS A 320 -35.03 23.98 4.23
N ARG A 321 -35.65 24.71 3.29
CA ARG A 321 -36.47 25.90 3.50
C ARG A 321 -37.53 25.63 4.56
N ARG A 322 -37.54 26.46 5.59
CA ARG A 322 -38.38 26.36 6.78
C ARG A 322 -39.79 26.89 6.48
N ASP A 323 -40.71 26.03 6.06
CA ASP A 323 -42.14 26.36 6.07
C ASP A 323 -42.78 25.88 7.39
N GLN A 324 -43.14 26.86 8.21
CA GLN A 324 -43.97 26.68 9.40
C GLN A 324 -45.34 26.12 8.98
N ASN A 325 -45.66 24.90 9.39
CA ASN A 325 -47.04 24.50 9.62
C ASN A 325 -47.12 23.71 10.94
N SER A 326 -47.79 24.34 11.91
CA SER A 326 -48.08 23.81 13.23
C SER A 326 -49.05 22.64 13.15
N ILE A 327 -48.62 21.46 13.60
CA ILE A 327 -49.53 20.34 13.91
C ILE A 327 -49.54 20.16 15.42
N HIS A 328 -50.70 20.49 16.01
CA HIS A 328 -51.01 20.35 17.42
C HIS A 328 -51.36 18.89 17.71
N TYR A 329 -50.64 18.23 18.63
CA TYR A 329 -51.05 16.92 19.14
C TYR A 329 -52.15 17.11 20.20
N HIS A 330 -53.33 16.56 19.94
CA HIS A 330 -54.36 16.34 20.96
C HIS A 330 -54.15 14.96 21.59
N MET A 331 -53.86 14.94 22.90
CA MET A 331 -53.89 13.75 23.74
C MET A 331 -55.33 13.59 24.24
N GLN A 332 -55.96 12.46 23.93
CA GLN A 332 -57.25 12.09 24.52
C GLN A 332 -57.10 10.75 25.23
N ILE A 333 -57.20 10.84 26.56
CA ILE A 333 -57.32 9.72 27.49
C ILE A 333 -58.74 9.17 27.35
N PHE A 334 -58.90 7.85 27.19
CA PHE A 334 -59.72 6.97 28.03
C PHE A 334 -59.38 5.51 27.74
#